data_AF-A0A182R0B4-F1
#
_entry.id   AF-A0A182R0B4-F1
#
_cell.length_a   1.000
_cell.length_b   1.000
_cell.length_c   1.000
_cell.angle_alpha   90.00
_cell.angle_beta   90.00
_cell.angle_gamma   90.00
#
_symmetry.space_group_name_H-M   'P 1'
#
loop_
_entity.id
_entity.type
_entity.pdbx_description
1 polymer ?
#
loop_
_entity_poly.entity_id
_entity_poly.type
_entity_poly.pdbx_seq_one_letter_code
_entity_poly.pdbx_strand_id
1 'polypeptide(L)'
;MNVNISRKRLRSNDSDACFTLQRKTFVNQQMLDQQDPNKMKRILAKTITLLFQGAKNYDKDLHGSQRETLKSVRLLGGGEIEYDMNATASWLGKKADRKCRQCDRLSIVHADCTNCNLELCEYCGLNCNYCPEKICTNCVNIFHCESHDVPCCEQCKMFV
;
A
#
# COMPACT_ATOMS: atom_id res chain seq x y z
N MET A 1 -1.59 68.51 -18.86
CA MET A 1 -2.93 67.87 -18.98
C MET A 1 -2.72 66.37 -18.94
N ASN A 2 -3.21 65.71 -17.89
CA ASN A 2 -2.84 64.35 -17.49
C ASN A 2 -3.94 63.37 -17.94
N VAL A 3 -3.67 62.52 -18.94
CA VAL A 3 -4.65 61.55 -19.46
C VAL A 3 -4.39 60.20 -18.81
N ASN A 4 -5.26 59.86 -17.86
CA ASN A 4 -5.17 58.69 -16.99
C ASN A 4 -5.63 57.43 -17.76
N ILE A 5 -4.69 56.60 -18.22
CA ILE A 5 -4.98 55.34 -18.95
C ILE A 5 -5.43 54.27 -17.94
N SER A 6 -6.74 54.11 -17.78
CA SER A 6 -7.33 52.99 -17.03
C SER A 6 -7.17 51.68 -17.79
N ARG A 7 -6.27 50.79 -17.34
CA ARG A 7 -6.20 49.38 -17.80
C ARG A 7 -7.39 48.59 -17.24
N LYS A 8 -8.54 48.60 -17.93
CA LYS A 8 -9.63 47.65 -17.65
C LYS A 8 -9.35 46.33 -18.38
N ARG A 9 -9.37 45.19 -17.67
CA ARG A 9 -9.25 43.85 -18.25
C ARG A 9 -10.42 43.61 -19.23
N LEU A 10 -10.13 43.25 -20.47
CA LEU A 10 -11.12 42.73 -21.40
C LEU A 10 -11.67 41.39 -20.86
N ARG A 11 -13.00 41.22 -20.88
CA ARG A 11 -13.64 39.91 -20.72
C ARG A 11 -13.66 39.24 -22.10
N SER A 12 -13.26 37.97 -22.15
CA SER A 12 -13.33 37.13 -23.37
C SER A 12 -14.79 36.92 -23.79
N ASN A 13 -15.04 36.92 -25.10
CA ASN A 13 -16.36 36.73 -25.72
C ASN A 13 -16.99 35.38 -25.33
N ASP A 14 -18.23 35.43 -24.84
CA ASP A 14 -19.12 34.30 -24.57
C ASP A 14 -19.86 33.85 -25.84
N SER A 15 -19.16 33.26 -26.82
CA SER A 15 -19.87 32.85 -28.05
C SER A 15 -19.62 31.45 -28.58
N ASP A 16 -18.87 30.57 -27.90
CA ASP A 16 -18.76 29.16 -28.36
C ASP A 16 -18.23 28.22 -27.26
N ALA A 17 -18.94 28.12 -26.15
CA ALA A 17 -18.67 27.10 -25.15
C ALA A 17 -19.93 26.30 -24.87
N CYS A 18 -19.94 25.06 -25.38
CA CYS A 18 -20.83 23.99 -24.96
C CYS A 18 -20.57 23.70 -23.47
N PHE A 19 -21.16 24.51 -22.59
CA PHE A 19 -21.10 24.29 -21.17
C PHE A 19 -22.02 23.13 -20.82
N THR A 20 -21.45 21.93 -20.73
CA THR A 20 -22.13 20.81 -20.08
C THR A 20 -22.38 21.18 -18.63
N LEU A 21 -23.63 20.99 -18.18
CA LEU A 21 -24.07 21.30 -16.82
C LEU A 21 -23.31 20.42 -15.83
N GLN A 22 -22.28 20.96 -15.18
CA GLN A 22 -21.54 20.26 -14.13
C GLN A 22 -22.44 20.15 -12.89
N ARG A 23 -22.88 18.93 -12.60
CA ARG A 23 -23.63 18.62 -11.38
C ARG A 23 -22.66 18.56 -10.21
N LYS A 24 -22.75 19.51 -9.28
CA LYS A 24 -22.04 19.44 -8.00
C LYS A 24 -22.65 18.34 -7.14
N THR A 25 -22.05 17.16 -7.13
CA THR A 25 -22.32 16.14 -6.11
C THR A 25 -21.59 16.53 -4.83
N PHE A 26 -22.29 16.57 -3.71
CA PHE A 26 -21.69 16.80 -2.41
C PHE A 26 -20.73 15.64 -2.10
N VAL A 27 -19.44 15.94 -1.92
CA VAL A 27 -18.37 14.95 -1.63
C VAL A 27 -18.73 14.05 -0.44
N ASN A 28 -19.48 14.59 0.54
CA ASN A 28 -19.96 13.84 1.70
C ASN A 28 -20.90 12.67 1.36
N GLN A 29 -21.73 12.78 0.32
CA GLN A 29 -22.63 11.69 -0.06
C GLN A 29 -21.83 10.50 -0.61
N GLN A 30 -20.78 10.76 -1.40
CA GLN A 30 -19.92 9.72 -1.96
C GLN A 30 -19.11 9.00 -0.87
N MET A 31 -18.65 9.72 0.16
CA MET A 31 -17.99 9.13 1.32
C MET A 31 -18.95 8.30 2.19
N LEU A 32 -20.17 8.79 2.41
CA LEU A 32 -21.21 8.05 3.13
C LEU A 32 -21.63 6.77 2.37
N ASP A 33 -21.78 6.86 1.05
CA ASP A 33 -22.12 5.72 0.17
C ASP A 33 -20.95 4.71 0.01
N GLN A 34 -19.72 5.10 0.36
CA GLN A 34 -18.57 4.18 0.46
C GLN A 34 -18.59 3.38 1.77
N GLN A 35 -19.17 3.94 2.83
CA GLN A 35 -19.24 3.32 4.15
C GLN A 35 -20.53 2.51 4.38
N ASP A 36 -21.42 2.39 3.39
CA ASP A 36 -22.64 1.60 3.53
C ASP A 36 -22.32 0.10 3.78
N PRO A 37 -22.62 -0.43 4.98
CA PRO A 37 -22.30 -1.81 5.33
C PRO A 37 -23.05 -2.83 4.48
N ASN A 38 -24.24 -2.49 3.97
CA ASN A 38 -25.02 -3.39 3.12
C ASN A 38 -24.39 -3.51 1.72
N LYS A 39 -23.86 -2.40 1.20
CA LYS A 39 -23.11 -2.39 -0.06
C LYS A 39 -21.83 -3.21 0.07
N MET A 40 -21.09 -3.10 1.17
CA MET A 40 -19.88 -3.89 1.41
C MET A 40 -20.17 -5.39 1.50
N LYS A 41 -21.25 -5.79 2.19
CA LYS A 41 -21.71 -7.20 2.21
C LYS A 41 -22.04 -7.73 0.82
N ARG A 42 -22.70 -6.93 -0.02
CA ARG A 42 -23.02 -7.30 -1.42
C ARG A 42 -21.77 -7.43 -2.28
N ILE A 43 -20.79 -6.54 -2.10
CA ILE A 43 -19.49 -6.63 -2.77
C ILE A 43 -18.83 -7.94 -2.37
N LEU A 44 -18.64 -8.18 -1.06
CA LEU A 44 -18.02 -9.40 -0.54
C LEU A 44 -18.67 -10.68 -1.08
N ALA A 45 -20.00 -10.76 -1.08
CA ALA A 45 -20.71 -11.92 -1.62
C ALA A 45 -20.45 -12.13 -3.13
N LYS A 46 -20.42 -11.04 -3.91
CA LYS A 46 -20.08 -11.11 -5.34
C LYS A 46 -18.63 -11.53 -5.56
N THR A 47 -17.69 -11.01 -4.78
CA THR A 47 -16.26 -11.36 -4.91
C THR A 47 -16.03 -12.83 -4.60
N ILE A 48 -16.63 -13.33 -3.51
CA ILE A 48 -16.61 -14.76 -3.16
C ILE A 48 -17.18 -15.58 -4.32
N THR A 49 -18.36 -15.21 -4.83
CA THR A 49 -18.99 -15.94 -5.95
C THR A 49 -18.07 -15.98 -7.18
N LEU A 50 -17.46 -14.86 -7.57
CA LEU A 50 -16.55 -14.80 -8.72
C LEU A 50 -15.28 -15.63 -8.51
N LEU A 51 -14.67 -15.56 -7.32
CA LEU A 51 -13.47 -16.33 -6.99
C LEU A 51 -13.73 -17.84 -7.06
N PHE A 52 -14.82 -18.30 -6.44
CA PHE A 52 -15.14 -19.73 -6.42
C PHE A 52 -15.76 -20.24 -7.73
N GLN A 53 -16.46 -19.40 -8.49
CA GLN A 53 -16.92 -19.74 -9.84
C GLN A 53 -15.75 -19.84 -10.83
N GLY A 54 -14.74 -18.96 -10.72
CA GLY A 54 -13.49 -19.07 -11.46
C GLY A 54 -12.71 -20.32 -11.10
N ALA A 55 -12.60 -20.64 -9.81
CA ALA A 55 -11.94 -21.86 -9.33
C ALA A 55 -12.65 -23.15 -9.77
N LYS A 56 -14.00 -23.16 -9.80
CA LYS A 56 -14.79 -24.31 -10.25
C LYS A 56 -14.59 -24.66 -11.73
N ASN A 57 -14.21 -23.69 -12.55
CA ASN A 57 -13.94 -23.91 -13.97
C ASN A 57 -12.46 -24.23 -14.26
N TYR A 58 -11.56 -24.03 -13.28
CA TYR A 58 -10.13 -24.29 -13.45
C TYR A 58 -9.82 -25.77 -13.78
N ASP A 59 -10.57 -26.71 -13.21
CA ASP A 59 -10.39 -28.14 -13.49
C ASP A 59 -10.85 -28.57 -14.90
N LYS A 60 -11.71 -27.79 -15.57
CA LYS A 60 -12.26 -28.18 -16.88
C LYS A 60 -11.34 -27.87 -18.06
N ASP A 61 -10.42 -26.93 -17.90
CA ASP A 61 -9.46 -26.54 -18.95
C ASP A 61 -8.12 -27.28 -18.84
N LEU A 62 -7.96 -28.17 -17.85
CA LEU A 62 -6.69 -28.83 -17.50
C LEU A 62 -6.41 -30.17 -18.21
N HIS A 63 -6.99 -30.43 -19.37
CA HIS A 63 -6.80 -31.71 -20.10
C HIS A 63 -5.73 -31.70 -21.20
N GLY A 64 -4.89 -30.66 -21.32
CA GLY A 64 -3.98 -30.57 -22.47
C GLY A 64 -2.59 -29.95 -22.29
N SER A 65 -2.23 -29.34 -21.16
CA SER A 65 -0.90 -28.73 -21.05
C SER A 65 -0.31 -28.90 -19.65
N GLN A 66 1.01 -29.08 -19.65
CA GLN A 66 1.82 -29.60 -18.57
C GLN A 66 1.54 -28.94 -17.21
N ARG A 67 1.39 -29.77 -16.18
CA ARG A 67 1.47 -29.34 -14.77
C ARG A 67 2.92 -28.95 -14.44
N GLU A 68 3.37 -27.83 -14.97
CA GLU A 68 4.53 -27.14 -14.39
C GLU A 68 4.06 -26.52 -13.08
N THR A 69 4.50 -27.12 -11.98
CA THR A 69 4.18 -26.63 -10.63
C THR A 69 4.84 -25.27 -10.46
N LEU A 70 4.01 -24.21 -10.43
CA LEU A 70 4.43 -22.84 -10.14
C LEU A 70 5.18 -22.84 -8.80
N LYS A 71 6.51 -22.68 -8.83
CA LYS A 71 7.35 -22.70 -7.62
C LYS A 71 7.28 -21.39 -6.84
N SER A 72 7.09 -20.26 -7.52
CA SER A 72 7.01 -18.94 -6.91
C SER A 72 6.19 -17.97 -7.76
N VAL A 73 5.53 -17.03 -7.09
CA VAL A 73 4.73 -15.96 -7.71
C VAL A 73 5.20 -14.63 -7.14
N ARG A 74 5.55 -13.67 -8.00
CA ARG A 74 5.93 -12.32 -7.61
C ARG A 74 4.74 -11.38 -7.82
N LEU A 75 4.28 -10.76 -6.74
CA LEU A 75 3.23 -9.74 -6.78
C LEU A 75 3.88 -8.36 -6.90
N LEU A 76 3.55 -7.62 -7.94
CA LEU A 76 3.98 -6.24 -8.12
C LEU A 76 2.85 -5.30 -7.64
N GLY A 77 3.23 -4.18 -7.03
CA GLY A 77 2.27 -3.24 -6.41
C GLY A 77 1.23 -2.62 -7.36
N GLY A 78 1.39 -2.79 -8.68
CA GLY A 78 0.41 -2.38 -9.70
C GLY A 78 -0.71 -3.40 -9.97
N GLY A 79 -0.75 -4.52 -9.25
CA GLY A 79 -1.71 -5.62 -9.50
C GLY A 79 -1.23 -6.62 -10.57
N GLU A 80 -0.01 -6.46 -11.06
CA GLU A 80 0.63 -7.41 -11.96
C GLU A 80 1.17 -8.61 -11.18
N ILE A 81 1.02 -9.79 -11.76
CA ILE A 81 1.46 -11.06 -11.19
C ILE A 81 2.46 -11.67 -12.18
N GLU A 82 3.69 -11.84 -11.74
CA GLU A 82 4.73 -12.48 -12.52
C GLU A 82 4.96 -13.91 -12.00
N TYR A 83 4.74 -14.87 -12.88
CA TYR A 83 4.90 -16.29 -12.58
C TYR A 83 6.30 -16.72 -12.99
N ASP A 84 7.19 -16.83 -12.02
CA ASP A 84 8.57 -17.23 -12.29
C ASP A 84 8.77 -18.72 -12.00
N MET A 85 9.04 -19.48 -13.06
CA MET A 85 9.34 -20.91 -12.99
C MET A 85 10.71 -21.21 -12.37
N ASN A 86 11.65 -20.25 -12.39
CA ASN A 86 13.04 -20.46 -11.97
C ASN A 86 13.59 -19.41 -10.99
N ALA A 87 13.07 -18.18 -10.92
CA ALA A 87 13.47 -17.22 -9.89
C ALA A 87 12.63 -17.42 -8.64
N THR A 88 13.04 -18.37 -7.83
CA THR A 88 13.06 -18.04 -6.40
C THR A 88 13.94 -16.80 -6.29
N ALA A 89 13.33 -15.67 -5.97
CA ALA A 89 14.04 -14.41 -5.83
C ALA A 89 15.30 -14.65 -4.98
N SER A 90 16.44 -14.05 -5.32
CA SER A 90 17.73 -14.35 -4.70
C SER A 90 17.72 -14.29 -3.16
N TRP A 91 16.73 -13.65 -2.54
CA TRP A 91 16.47 -13.65 -1.08
C TRP A 91 15.75 -14.90 -0.53
N LEU A 92 14.93 -15.61 -1.31
CA LEU A 92 14.25 -16.86 -0.91
C LEU A 92 15.24 -18.01 -0.66
N GLY A 93 16.45 -17.93 -1.23
CA GLY A 93 17.54 -18.89 -1.01
C GLY A 93 18.62 -18.42 -0.03
N LYS A 94 18.53 -17.19 0.51
CA LYS A 94 19.50 -16.72 1.49
C LYS A 94 19.25 -17.44 2.81
N LYS A 95 20.18 -18.31 3.17
CA LYS A 95 20.23 -18.85 4.53
C LYS A 95 20.53 -17.69 5.47
N ALA A 96 19.93 -17.71 6.67
CA ALA A 96 20.26 -16.76 7.71
C ALA A 96 21.78 -16.72 7.92
N ASP A 97 22.37 -15.52 7.84
CA ASP A 97 23.82 -15.34 7.77
C ASP A 97 24.45 -15.33 9.17
N ARG A 98 23.73 -14.76 10.14
CA ARG A 98 24.16 -14.62 11.53
C ARG A 98 22.98 -14.42 12.47
N LYS A 99 23.26 -14.50 13.77
CA LYS A 99 22.29 -14.21 14.82
C LYS A 99 22.14 -12.70 15.04
N CYS A 100 20.91 -12.26 15.27
CA CYS A 100 20.62 -10.89 15.71
C CYS A 100 21.15 -10.67 17.13
N ARG A 101 21.84 -9.56 17.37
CA ARG A 101 22.39 -9.23 18.70
C ARG A 101 21.33 -9.05 19.78
N GLN A 102 20.12 -8.64 19.41
CA GLN A 102 19.06 -8.31 20.36
C GLN A 102 18.23 -9.53 20.81
N CYS A 103 17.96 -10.47 19.90
CA CYS A 103 17.06 -11.60 20.17
C CYS A 103 17.71 -12.97 20.00
N ASP A 104 19.00 -13.02 19.64
CA ASP A 104 19.81 -14.23 19.37
C ASP A 104 19.21 -15.21 18.33
N ARG A 105 18.21 -14.75 17.55
CA ARG A 105 17.62 -15.55 16.46
C ARG A 105 18.48 -15.44 15.21
N LEU A 106 18.69 -16.57 14.52
CA LEU A 106 19.27 -16.58 13.18
C LEU A 106 18.34 -15.78 12.26
N SER A 107 18.90 -14.82 11.54
CA SER A 107 18.14 -13.85 10.75
C SER A 107 18.76 -13.67 9.38
N ILE A 108 17.92 -13.41 8.38
CA ILE A 108 18.38 -13.08 7.01
C ILE A 108 18.47 -11.56 6.84
N VAL A 109 17.52 -10.82 7.41
CA VAL A 109 17.43 -9.38 7.27
C VAL A 109 17.95 -8.74 8.54
N HIS A 110 18.81 -7.74 8.37
CA HIS A 110 19.26 -6.88 9.45
C HIS A 110 19.09 -5.44 9.03
N ALA A 111 18.69 -4.59 9.97
CA ALA A 111 18.50 -3.17 9.79
C ALA A 111 18.74 -2.46 11.12
N ASP A 112 18.88 -1.13 11.10
CA ASP A 112 19.06 -0.37 12.33
C ASP A 112 17.78 0.39 12.69
N CYS A 113 17.50 0.49 13.99
CA CYS A 113 16.42 1.33 14.47
C CYS A 113 16.71 2.80 14.16
N THR A 114 15.82 3.48 13.46
CA THR A 114 16.00 4.90 13.12
C THR A 114 16.05 5.84 14.34
N ASN A 115 15.40 5.47 15.45
CA ASN A 115 15.38 6.28 16.67
C ASN A 115 16.60 6.07 17.59
N CYS A 116 17.24 4.88 17.59
CA CYS A 116 18.27 4.55 18.58
C CYS A 116 19.47 3.75 18.04
N ASN A 117 19.53 3.52 16.72
CA ASN A 117 20.58 2.77 16.03
C ASN A 117 20.81 1.35 16.56
N LEU A 118 19.86 0.79 17.30
CA LEU A 118 19.90 -0.60 17.73
C LEU A 118 19.73 -1.52 16.51
N GLU A 119 20.57 -2.54 16.42
CA GLU A 119 20.47 -3.57 15.37
C GLU A 119 19.18 -4.40 15.54
N LEU A 120 18.44 -4.53 14.45
CA LEU A 120 17.16 -5.22 14.35
C LEU A 120 17.21 -6.33 13.31
N CYS A 121 16.33 -7.31 13.48
CA CYS A 121 16.05 -8.36 12.51
C CYS A 121 14.57 -8.37 12.10
N GLU A 122 14.18 -9.25 11.19
CA GLU A 122 12.77 -9.48 10.84
C GLU A 122 11.87 -9.87 12.04
N TYR A 123 12.45 -10.34 13.16
CA TYR A 123 11.69 -10.77 14.33
C TYR A 123 11.51 -9.68 15.40
N CYS A 124 12.43 -8.72 15.51
CA CYS A 124 12.40 -7.69 16.56
C CYS A 124 12.23 -6.26 16.02
N GLY A 125 12.36 -6.08 14.69
CA GLY A 125 12.10 -4.81 14.04
C GLY A 125 10.64 -4.65 13.63
N LEU A 126 10.12 -3.44 13.84
CA LEU A 126 8.81 -2.99 13.38
C LEU A 126 8.99 -1.97 12.25
N ASN A 127 8.04 -1.89 11.33
CA ASN A 127 8.02 -0.85 10.30
C ASN A 127 7.35 0.40 10.86
N CYS A 128 7.86 1.58 10.53
CA CYS A 128 7.05 2.78 10.67
C CYS A 128 5.86 2.73 9.70
N ASN A 129 4.68 3.19 10.12
CA ASN A 129 3.50 3.23 9.25
C ASN A 129 3.52 4.37 8.23
N TYR A 130 4.39 5.37 8.42
CA TYR A 130 4.42 6.58 7.60
C TYR A 130 5.67 6.70 6.73
N CYS A 131 6.68 5.85 6.94
CA CYS A 131 7.92 5.87 6.18
C CYS A 131 8.53 4.46 6.11
N PRO A 132 9.49 4.19 5.20
CA PRO A 132 10.07 2.85 5.04
C PRO A 132 11.05 2.45 6.16
N GLU A 133 11.27 3.31 7.16
CA GLU A 133 12.22 3.10 8.24
C GLU A 133 11.77 2.05 9.26
N LYS A 134 12.75 1.48 9.96
CA LYS A 134 12.54 0.46 11.00
C LYS A 134 12.69 1.06 12.40
N ILE A 135 11.87 0.58 13.34
CA ILE A 135 11.95 0.94 14.75
C ILE A 135 11.93 -0.31 15.64
N CYS A 136 12.55 -0.23 16.81
CA CYS A 136 12.54 -1.31 17.79
C CYS A 136 11.32 -1.18 18.72
N THR A 137 10.91 -2.29 19.33
CA THR A 137 9.79 -2.33 20.29
C THR A 137 10.01 -1.40 21.48
N ASN A 138 11.24 -1.28 21.97
CA ASN A 138 11.57 -0.34 23.05
C ASN A 138 11.33 1.11 22.64
N CYS A 139 11.70 1.49 21.42
CA CYS A 139 11.47 2.85 20.92
C CYS A 139 9.97 3.14 20.77
N VAL A 140 9.17 2.18 20.32
CA VAL A 140 7.70 2.34 20.29
C VAL A 140 7.15 2.63 21.68
N ASN A 141 7.62 1.88 22.69
CA ASN A 141 7.17 2.03 24.08
C ASN A 141 7.66 3.32 24.76
N ILE A 142 8.93 3.69 24.57
CA ILE A 142 9.58 4.81 25.27
C ILE A 142 9.17 6.15 24.66
N PHE A 143 9.18 6.26 23.33
CA PHE A 143 8.91 7.54 22.65
C PHE A 143 7.41 7.83 22.51
N HIS A 144 6.54 7.01 23.11
CA HIS A 144 5.08 7.05 22.96
C HIS A 144 4.67 7.20 21.50
N CYS A 145 5.31 6.43 20.63
CA CYS A 145 5.02 6.43 19.21
C CYS A 145 3.72 5.65 18.98
N GLU A 146 2.61 6.31 19.26
CA GLU A 146 1.23 5.81 19.21
C GLU A 146 1.00 4.50 19.97
N SER A 147 1.23 3.36 19.31
CA SER A 147 1.01 2.03 19.85
C SER A 147 1.77 0.97 19.05
N HIS A 148 1.85 -0.25 19.59
CA HIS A 148 2.41 -1.40 18.86
C HIS A 148 1.61 -1.74 17.58
N ASP A 149 0.32 -1.39 17.53
CA ASP A 149 -0.54 -1.60 16.36
C ASP A 149 -0.31 -0.54 15.28
N VAL A 150 0.15 0.64 15.68
CA VAL A 150 0.45 1.77 14.78
C VAL A 150 1.86 2.32 15.04
N PRO A 151 2.91 1.52 14.80
CA PRO A 151 4.29 1.93 15.05
C PRO A 151 4.67 3.17 14.22
N CYS A 152 5.26 4.17 14.88
CA CYS A 152 5.68 5.43 14.26
C CYS A 152 7.11 5.80 14.67
N CYS A 153 7.94 6.32 13.78
CA CYS A 153 9.27 6.84 14.16
C CYS A 153 9.16 8.26 14.75
N GLU A 154 10.20 8.72 15.45
CA GLU A 154 10.19 10.06 16.07
C GLU A 154 9.99 11.18 15.04
N GLN A 155 10.59 11.03 13.85
CA GLN A 155 10.47 12.02 12.77
C GLN A 155 9.04 12.10 12.23
N CYS A 156 8.41 10.96 11.94
CA CYS A 156 7.03 10.93 11.44
C CYS A 156 6.03 11.42 12.49
N LYS A 157 6.30 11.16 13.78
CA LYS A 157 5.48 11.63 14.88
C LYS A 157 5.37 13.15 14.95
N MET A 158 6.36 13.91 14.46
CA MET A 158 6.25 15.37 14.41
C MET A 158 5.14 15.88 13.48
N PHE A 159 4.63 15.02 12.59
CA PHE A 159 3.62 15.38 11.58
C PHE A 159 2.24 14.75 11.82
N VAL A 160 2.07 14.03 12.93
CA VAL A 160 0.81 13.38 13.36
C VAL A 160 0.27 14.11 14.57
#